data_AF-A0A7Y2GMG0-F1
#
_entry.id   AF-A0A7Y2GMG0-F1
#
_cell.length_a   1.000
_cell.length_b   1.000
_cell.length_c   1.000
_cell.angle_alpha   90.00
_cell.angle_beta   90.00
_cell.angle_gamma   90.00
#
_symmetry.space_group_name_H-M   'P 1'
#
loop_
_entity.id
_entity.type
_entity.pdbx_description
1 polymer ?
#
loop_
_entity_poly.entity_id
_entity_poly.type
_entity_poly.pdbx_seq_one_letter_code
_entity_poly.pdbx_strand_id
1 'polypeptide(L)'
;NYHTKLMQRMGFEEEALRIQDLFLDGKRDEAIAAVPTEFADEISLCGPKERIRDRLEAWKESPVTELNVSARSPEDLAMMAELVKG
;
A
#
# COMPACT_ATOMS: atom_id res chain seq x y z
N ASN A 1 -2.02 5.92 -16.05
CA ASN A 1 -3.40 5.40 -15.71
C ASN A 1 -3.83 6.03 -14.36
N TYR A 2 -4.87 5.54 -13.65
CA TYR A 2 -5.24 6.08 -12.32
C TYR A 2 -4.11 5.93 -11.29
N HIS A 3 -3.50 4.73 -11.21
CA HIS A 3 -2.42 4.42 -10.26
C HIS A 3 -1.16 5.24 -10.51
N THR A 4 -0.77 5.45 -11.78
CA THR A 4 0.34 6.37 -12.13
C THR A 4 0.10 7.78 -11.58
N LYS A 5 -1.11 8.32 -11.81
CA LYS A 5 -1.46 9.66 -11.34
C LYS A 5 -1.53 9.74 -9.81
N LEU A 6 -1.89 8.66 -9.14
CA LEU A 6 -1.87 8.58 -7.67
C LEU A 6 -0.44 8.68 -7.16
N MET A 7 0.48 7.85 -7.68
CA MET A 7 1.90 7.89 -7.32
C MET A 7 2.51 9.28 -7.54
N GLN A 8 2.20 9.92 -8.69
CA GLN A 8 2.61 11.30 -8.98
C GLN A 8 2.15 12.30 -7.91
N ARG A 9 0.86 12.26 -7.50
CA ARG A 9 0.34 13.13 -6.43
C ARG A 9 0.97 12.88 -5.06
N MET A 10 1.54 11.69 -4.86
CA MET A 10 2.27 11.31 -3.65
C MET A 10 3.78 11.63 -3.73
N GLY A 11 4.24 12.26 -4.83
CA GLY A 11 5.63 12.69 -5.00
C GLY A 11 6.54 11.70 -5.74
N PHE A 12 6.02 10.57 -6.21
CA PHE A 12 6.77 9.53 -6.91
C PHE A 12 6.59 9.61 -8.43
N GLU A 13 6.70 10.81 -9.00
CA GLU A 13 6.38 11.02 -10.43
C GLU A 13 7.34 10.28 -11.37
N GLU A 14 8.64 10.35 -11.10
CA GLU A 14 9.65 9.71 -11.94
C GLU A 14 9.51 8.18 -11.92
N GLU A 15 9.31 7.60 -10.73
CA GLU A 15 9.10 6.17 -10.56
C GLU A 15 7.80 5.71 -11.20
N ALA A 16 6.73 6.50 -11.07
CA ALA A 16 5.45 6.19 -11.69
C ALA A 16 5.54 6.07 -13.22
N LEU A 17 6.28 6.99 -13.87
CA LEU A 17 6.53 6.95 -15.31
C LEU A 17 7.38 5.74 -15.70
N ARG A 18 8.47 5.50 -14.96
CA ARG A 18 9.35 4.34 -15.19
C ARG A 18 8.61 3.01 -15.10
N ILE A 19 7.79 2.82 -14.06
CA ILE A 19 6.98 1.61 -13.88
C ILE A 19 5.98 1.47 -15.02
N GLN A 20 5.36 2.57 -15.46
CA GLN A 20 4.41 2.55 -16.56
C GLN A 20 5.07 2.13 -17.88
N ASP A 21 6.23 2.68 -18.20
CA ASP A 21 6.97 2.34 -19.42
C ASP A 21 7.36 0.85 -19.42
N LEU A 22 7.95 0.37 -18.32
CA LEU A 22 8.32 -1.06 -18.17
C LEU A 22 7.10 -1.98 -18.31
N PHE A 23 5.96 -1.60 -17.73
CA PHE A 23 4.73 -2.38 -17.83
C PHE A 23 4.18 -2.42 -19.26
N LEU A 24 4.20 -1.29 -19.98
CA LEU A 24 3.74 -1.20 -21.37
C LEU A 24 4.66 -1.94 -22.35
N ASP A 25 5.97 -2.00 -22.04
CA ASP A 25 6.96 -2.81 -22.77
C ASP A 25 6.88 -4.32 -22.45
N GLY A 26 5.96 -4.73 -21.57
CA GLY A 26 5.77 -6.13 -21.17
C GLY A 26 6.79 -6.65 -20.15
N LYS A 27 7.66 -5.79 -19.61
CA LYS A 27 8.72 -6.11 -18.64
C LYS A 27 8.19 -6.11 -17.21
N ARG A 28 7.32 -7.08 -16.90
CA ARG A 28 6.59 -7.14 -15.62
C ARG A 28 7.49 -7.21 -14.38
N ASP A 29 8.53 -8.05 -14.41
CA ASP A 29 9.42 -8.22 -13.25
C ASP A 29 10.22 -6.95 -12.96
N GLU A 30 10.70 -6.27 -14.00
CA GLU A 30 11.37 -4.97 -13.87
C GLU A 30 10.41 -3.89 -13.37
N ALA A 31 9.16 -3.87 -13.85
CA ALA A 31 8.14 -2.94 -13.38
C ALA A 31 7.82 -3.14 -11.89
N ILE A 32 7.74 -4.39 -11.42
CA ILE A 32 7.53 -4.72 -10.00
C ILE A 32 8.74 -4.27 -9.17
N ALA A 33 9.96 -4.57 -9.62
CA ALA A 33 11.18 -4.20 -8.93
C ALA A 33 11.38 -2.67 -8.85
N ALA A 34 10.78 -1.91 -9.78
CA ALA A 34 10.84 -0.45 -9.80
C ALA A 34 9.85 0.22 -8.83
N VAL A 35 8.93 -0.53 -8.21
CA VAL A 35 7.98 0.03 -7.22
C VAL A 35 8.74 0.39 -5.94
N PRO A 36 8.74 1.67 -5.50
CA PRO A 36 9.40 2.05 -4.26
C PRO A 36 8.76 1.39 -3.05
N THR A 37 9.58 0.87 -2.13
CA THR A 37 9.10 0.33 -0.85
C THR A 37 8.35 1.38 -0.04
N GLU A 38 8.83 2.63 -0.06
CA GLU A 38 8.20 3.77 0.63
C GLU A 38 6.78 4.02 0.11
N PHE A 39 6.58 3.97 -1.21
CA PHE A 39 5.24 4.09 -1.78
C PHE A 39 4.31 2.96 -1.29
N ALA A 40 4.78 1.70 -1.33
CA ALA A 40 4.00 0.57 -0.84
C ALA A 40 3.64 0.70 0.65
N ASP A 41 4.57 1.20 1.44
CA ASP A 41 4.41 1.49 2.87
C ASP A 41 3.35 2.58 3.12
N GLU A 42 3.30 3.64 2.30
CA GLU A 42 2.31 4.72 2.45
C GLU A 42 0.88 4.28 2.12
N ILE A 43 0.70 3.32 1.20
CA ILE A 43 -0.63 2.90 0.74
C ILE A 43 -1.11 1.57 1.34
N SER A 44 -0.31 0.94 2.20
CA SER A 44 -0.63 -0.39 2.76
C SER A 44 -0.20 -0.52 4.22
N LEU A 45 -1.02 -1.21 5.02
CA LEU A 45 -0.65 -1.67 6.36
C LEU A 45 -0.17 -3.12 6.29
N CYS A 46 1.15 -3.29 6.14
CA CYS A 46 1.79 -4.59 5.96
C CYS A 46 2.92 -4.82 6.98
N GLY A 47 3.06 -6.06 7.45
CA GLY A 47 4.13 -6.50 8.34
C GLY A 47 3.60 -7.12 9.64
N PRO A 48 4.45 -7.19 10.69
CA PRO A 48 4.05 -7.69 12.01
C PRO A 48 2.91 -6.89 12.64
N LYS A 49 2.17 -7.53 13.55
CA LYS A 49 1.00 -6.95 14.24
C LYS A 49 1.32 -5.59 14.88
N GLU A 50 2.47 -5.48 15.52
CA GLU A 50 2.93 -4.29 16.24
C GLU A 50 3.16 -3.12 15.27
N ARG A 51 3.81 -3.38 14.14
CA ARG A 51 4.01 -2.36 13.09
C ARG A 51 2.69 -1.86 12.53
N ILE A 52 1.76 -2.79 12.25
CA ILE A 52 0.43 -2.43 11.74
C ILE A 52 -0.29 -1.54 12.75
N ARG A 53 -0.27 -1.91 14.04
CA ARG A 53 -0.86 -1.12 15.12
C ARG A 53 -0.31 0.31 15.15
N ASP A 54 1.01 0.45 15.13
CA ASP A 54 1.65 1.78 15.22
C ASP A 54 1.29 2.67 14.03
N ARG A 55 1.29 2.10 12.81
CA ARG A 55 0.92 2.85 11.59
C ARG A 55 -0.57 3.16 11.49
N LEU A 56 -1.42 2.32 12.08
CA LEU A 56 -2.86 2.50 12.04
C LEU A 56 -3.28 3.82 12.70
N GLU A 57 -2.55 4.31 13.70
CA GLU A 57 -2.85 5.58 14.36
C GLU A 57 -2.82 6.78 13.39
N ALA A 58 -1.79 6.86 12.53
CA ALA A 58 -1.73 7.90 11.50
C ALA A 58 -2.90 7.80 10.50
N TRP A 59 -3.38 6.59 10.23
CA TRP A 59 -4.53 6.37 9.34
C TRP A 59 -5.85 6.73 10.01
N LYS A 60 -5.99 6.51 11.33
CA LYS A 60 -7.15 6.97 12.13
C LYS A 60 -7.24 8.50 12.19
N GLU A 61 -6.09 9.19 12.18
CA GLU A 61 -6.03 10.66 12.13
C GLU A 61 -6.25 11.22 10.70
N SER A 62 -6.30 10.35 9.69
CA SER A 62 -6.53 10.74 8.30
C SER A 62 -8.03 10.74 7.92
N PRO A 63 -8.41 11.28 6.75
CA PRO A 63 -9.78 11.20 6.24
C PRO A 63 -10.25 9.79 5.82
N VAL A 64 -9.45 8.74 6.02
CA VAL A 64 -9.81 7.35 5.66
C VAL A 64 -10.95 6.85 6.55
N THR A 65 -12.01 6.35 5.93
CA THR A 65 -13.19 5.80 6.63
C THR A 65 -13.34 4.28 6.50
N GLU A 66 -12.61 3.66 5.58
CA GLU A 66 -12.70 2.23 5.27
C GLU A 66 -11.32 1.65 4.97
N LEU A 67 -11.07 0.42 5.44
CA LEU A 67 -9.87 -0.36 5.16
C LEU A 67 -10.26 -1.66 4.46
N ASN A 68 -9.67 -1.92 3.30
CA ASN A 68 -9.79 -3.21 2.64
C ASN A 68 -8.78 -4.20 3.23
N VAL A 69 -9.25 -5.29 3.81
CA VAL A 69 -8.39 -6.31 4.44
C VAL A 69 -8.34 -7.56 3.58
N SER A 70 -7.15 -7.84 3.04
CA SER A 70 -6.85 -9.09 2.32
C SER A 70 -6.21 -10.13 3.26
N ALA A 71 -7.02 -10.68 4.18
CA ALA A 71 -6.56 -11.69 5.12
C ALA A 71 -6.28 -13.04 4.42
N ARG A 72 -5.24 -13.75 4.86
CA ARG A 72 -4.90 -15.10 4.33
C ARG A 72 -5.46 -16.23 5.20
N SER A 73 -5.96 -15.91 6.39
CA SER A 73 -6.55 -16.84 7.35
C SER A 73 -7.67 -16.16 8.17
N PRO A 74 -8.57 -16.94 8.79
CA PRO A 74 -9.51 -16.41 9.77
C PRO A 74 -8.83 -15.71 10.96
N GLU A 75 -7.67 -16.19 11.38
CA GLU A 75 -6.88 -15.62 12.47
C GLU A 75 -6.33 -14.23 12.11
N ASP A 76 -5.83 -14.05 10.88
CA ASP A 76 -5.38 -12.75 10.37
C ASP A 76 -6.54 -11.75 10.34
N LEU A 77 -7.73 -12.21 9.92
CA LEU A 77 -8.93 -11.38 9.86
C LEU A 77 -9.38 -10.97 11.27
N ALA A 78 -9.38 -11.89 12.23
CA ALA A 78 -9.70 -11.60 13.62
C ALA A 78 -8.72 -10.60 14.23
N MET A 79 -7.42 -10.77 13.99
CA MET A 79 -6.39 -9.83 14.42
C MET A 79 -6.63 -8.43 13.85
N MET A 80 -6.88 -8.30 12.54
CA MET A 80 -7.16 -6.99 11.93
C MET A 80 -8.44 -6.35 12.48
N ALA A 81 -9.48 -7.16 12.72
CA ALA A 81 -10.72 -6.67 13.34
C ALA A 81 -10.48 -6.11 14.75
N GLU A 82 -9.67 -6.78 15.56
CA GLU A 82 -9.27 -6.29 16.89
C GLU A 82 -8.47 -4.98 16.80
N LEU A 83 -7.52 -4.88 15.87
CA LEU A 83 -6.68 -3.69 15.72
C LEU A 83 -7.49 -2.46 15.29
N VAL A 84 -8.48 -2.65 14.42
CA VAL A 84 -9.26 -1.55 13.83
C VAL A 84 -10.43 -1.11 14.72
N LYS A 85 -11.06 -2.05 15.45
CA LYS A 85 -12.23 -1.76 16.30
C LYS A 85 -11.90 -1.52 17.78
N GLY A 86 -10.73 -1.96 18.24
CA GLY A 86 -10.23 -1.71 19.59
C GLY A 86 -9.59 -0.33 19.71
#